data_AF-X1T6F6-F1
#
_entry.id   AF-X1T6F6-F1
#
_cell.length_a   1.000
_cell.length_b   1.000
_cell.length_c   1.000
_cell.angle_alpha   90.00
_cell.angle_beta   90.00
_cell.angle_gamma   90.00
#
_symmetry.space_group_name_H-M   'P 1'
#
loop_
_entity.id
_entity.type
_entity.pdbx_description
1 polymer ?
#
loop_
_entity_poly.entity_id
_entity_poly.type
_entity_poly.pdbx_seq_one_letter_code
_entity_poly.pdbx_strand_id
1 'polypeptide(L)'
;MSDRLFEHPADQSAEAKVPPAKHCKRFIEVPGRDQLCFETRCTEDFVAEDAPVRAIDEIMERLDYSVFEQRYPGGGRPAWRPQLLAKILLFAYSEGIRSAREISRLLERDLHLMWLAHEQQIGHQRLSEFRRLFEAELAELFKQTV
;
A
#
# COMPACT_ATOMS: atom_id res chain seq x y z
N MET A 1 49.90 23.22 -8.53
CA MET A 1 48.53 23.55 -8.95
C MET A 1 47.61 22.74 -8.04
N SER A 2 47.32 23.28 -6.86
CA SER A 2 46.63 22.55 -5.80
C SER A 2 45.34 23.27 -5.39
N ASP A 3 44.29 22.46 -5.32
CA ASP A 3 43.12 22.56 -4.44
C ASP A 3 42.36 23.88 -4.37
N ARG A 4 41.36 24.01 -5.26
CA ARG A 4 40.15 24.81 -5.03
C ARG A 4 38.91 24.08 -5.56
N LEU A 5 38.61 22.91 -5.01
CA LEU A 5 37.42 22.13 -5.40
C LEU A 5 36.28 22.14 -4.38
N PHE A 6 36.43 22.83 -3.24
CA PHE A 6 35.38 22.94 -2.24
C PHE A 6 35.38 24.33 -1.58
N GLU A 7 35.02 25.36 -2.35
CA GLU A 7 34.48 26.60 -1.76
C GLU A 7 32.96 26.53 -1.86
N HIS A 8 32.32 26.01 -0.81
CA HIS A 8 30.89 26.24 -0.59
C HIS A 8 30.79 27.45 0.34
N PRO A 9 30.22 28.59 -0.09
CA PRO A 9 29.97 29.70 0.82
C PRO A 9 29.05 29.17 1.93
N ALA A 10 29.49 29.32 3.17
CA ALA A 10 28.69 28.96 4.34
C ALA A 10 27.35 29.70 4.24
N ASP A 11 26.28 28.95 4.04
CA ASP A 11 24.93 29.46 3.98
C ASP A 11 24.61 30.04 5.36
N GLN A 12 24.75 31.37 5.47
CA GLN A 12 24.45 32.14 6.66
C GLN A 12 22.94 32.23 6.79
N SER A 13 22.34 31.27 7.47
CA SER A 13 20.95 31.34 7.97
C SER A 13 20.79 30.48 9.22
N ALA A 14 21.74 30.55 10.15
CA ALA A 14 21.52 30.06 11.50
C ALA A 14 20.71 31.11 12.26
N GLU A 15 19.39 31.06 12.15
CA GLU A 15 18.48 31.89 12.92
C GLU A 15 18.79 31.78 14.41
N ALA A 16 19.00 32.93 15.06
CA ALA A 16 19.34 32.99 16.47
C ALA A 16 18.18 32.44 17.32
N LYS A 17 18.42 31.33 18.02
CA LYS A 17 17.43 30.68 18.90
C LYS A 17 17.16 31.57 20.12
N VAL A 18 16.05 32.31 20.08
CA VAL A 18 15.59 33.19 21.17
C VAL A 18 15.30 32.34 22.42
N PRO A 19 15.88 32.66 23.59
CA PRO A 19 15.65 31.88 24.80
C PRO A 19 14.19 32.03 25.29
N PRO A 20 13.50 30.94 25.68
CA PRO A 20 12.09 31.00 26.05
C PRO A 20 11.88 31.72 27.39
N ALA A 21 10.85 32.57 27.46
CA ALA A 21 10.46 33.30 28.65
C ALA A 21 10.03 32.37 29.81
N LYS A 22 10.43 32.76 31.03
CA LYS A 22 10.17 32.02 32.28
C LYS A 22 8.66 32.00 32.55
N HIS A 23 8.04 30.82 32.42
CA HIS A 23 6.61 30.51 32.61
C HIS A 23 5.65 30.83 31.44
N CYS A 24 5.96 30.33 30.24
CA CYS A 24 4.95 30.08 29.20
C CYS A 24 4.84 28.57 28.94
N LYS A 25 3.63 28.09 28.61
CA LYS A 25 3.42 26.70 28.17
C LYS A 25 4.39 26.40 27.02
N ARG A 26 5.26 25.41 27.20
CA ARG A 26 6.25 25.03 26.19
C ARG A 26 5.60 24.10 25.18
N PHE A 27 5.35 24.61 23.98
CA PHE A 27 4.89 23.80 22.85
C PHE A 27 6.08 23.04 22.25
N ILE A 28 5.82 21.87 21.69
CA ILE A 28 6.81 21.10 20.93
C ILE A 28 6.99 21.79 19.58
N GLU A 29 8.22 22.14 19.21
CA GLU A 29 8.53 22.65 17.87
C GLU A 29 8.29 21.53 16.84
N VAL A 30 7.43 21.79 15.87
CA VAL A 30 7.14 20.83 14.79
C VAL A 30 8.16 21.06 13.68
N PRO A 31 8.94 20.05 13.29
CA PRO A 31 9.89 20.18 12.19
C PRO A 31 9.21 20.56 10.86
N GLY A 32 9.95 21.25 9.99
CA GLY A 32 9.54 21.56 8.62
C GLY A 32 9.33 20.28 7.79
N ARG A 33 8.46 20.36 6.77
CA ARG A 33 8.11 19.21 5.90
C ARG A 33 9.17 18.88 4.85
N ASP A 34 10.19 19.72 4.73
CA ASP A 34 11.29 19.65 3.77
C ASP A 34 12.48 18.81 4.24
N GLN A 35 12.34 18.17 5.41
CA GLN A 35 13.36 17.27 5.95
C GLN A 35 13.44 15.97 5.15
N LEU A 36 14.59 15.74 4.54
CA LEU A 36 14.90 14.47 3.89
C LEU A 36 15.15 13.41 4.98
N CYS A 37 14.36 12.35 4.97
CA CYS A 37 14.57 11.17 5.79
C CYS A 37 14.77 9.95 4.89
N PHE A 38 15.80 9.16 5.17
CA PHE A 38 16.02 7.87 4.53
C PHE A 38 15.56 6.79 5.50
N GLU A 39 14.50 6.09 5.13
CA GLU A 39 13.98 4.97 5.90
C GLU A 39 14.15 3.69 5.08
N THR A 40 14.83 2.68 5.64
CA THR A 40 14.76 1.32 5.10
C THR A 40 13.39 0.77 5.43
N ARG A 41 12.57 0.53 4.41
CA ARG A 41 11.18 0.10 4.56
C ARG A 41 11.05 -1.39 4.28
N CYS A 42 10.45 -2.12 5.21
CA CYS A 42 9.88 -3.44 4.97
C CYS A 42 8.37 -3.30 4.99
N THR A 43 7.67 -3.83 3.98
CA THR A 43 6.21 -3.70 3.90
C THR A 43 5.53 -4.34 5.13
N GLU A 44 6.12 -5.42 5.67
CA GLU A 44 5.62 -6.13 6.86
C GLU A 44 5.53 -5.23 8.11
N ASP A 45 6.42 -4.26 8.25
CA ASP A 45 6.52 -3.44 9.47
C ASP A 45 5.37 -2.43 9.57
N PHE A 46 4.66 -2.14 8.47
CA PHE A 46 3.58 -1.15 8.45
C PHE A 46 2.23 -1.70 8.89
N VAL A 47 2.08 -3.03 8.94
CA VAL A 47 0.82 -3.69 9.28
C VAL A 47 0.98 -4.44 10.58
N ALA A 48 0.26 -4.00 11.61
CA ALA A 48 0.25 -4.63 12.92
C ALA A 48 -0.16 -6.12 12.83
N GLU A 49 0.34 -6.93 13.76
CA GLU A 49 0.08 -8.38 13.78
C GLU A 49 -1.41 -8.72 13.99
N ASP A 50 -2.13 -7.87 14.70
CA ASP A 50 -3.57 -8.00 14.98
C ASP A 50 -4.47 -7.40 13.88
N ALA A 51 -3.88 -6.88 12.80
CA ALA A 51 -4.64 -6.25 11.73
C ALA A 51 -5.52 -7.28 10.99
N PRO A 52 -6.79 -6.93 10.66
CA PRO A 52 -7.72 -7.85 10.02
C PRO A 52 -7.26 -8.31 8.63
N VAL A 53 -6.42 -7.51 7.97
CA VAL A 53 -5.84 -7.84 6.67
C VAL A 53 -4.99 -9.11 6.71
N ARG A 54 -4.29 -9.39 7.83
CA ARG A 54 -3.48 -10.61 7.98
C ARG A 54 -4.35 -11.85 8.09
N ALA A 55 -5.44 -11.78 8.85
CA ALA A 55 -6.41 -12.88 8.93
C ALA A 55 -7.03 -13.21 7.57
N ILE A 56 -7.39 -12.18 6.80
CA ILE A 56 -7.90 -12.37 5.43
C ILE A 56 -6.84 -13.02 4.53
N ASP A 57 -5.59 -12.56 4.60
CA ASP A 57 -4.50 -13.12 3.82
C ASP A 57 -4.28 -14.61 4.11
N GLU A 58 -4.23 -14.98 5.38
CA GLU A 58 -4.08 -16.37 5.84
C GLU A 58 -5.23 -17.27 5.38
N ILE A 59 -6.47 -16.80 5.48
CA ILE A 59 -7.63 -17.57 5.01
C ILE A 59 -7.55 -17.77 3.50
N MET A 60 -7.27 -16.69 2.77
CA MET A 60 -7.21 -16.70 1.31
C MET A 60 -6.03 -17.52 0.77
N GLU A 61 -4.96 -17.71 1.54
CA GLU A 61 -3.83 -18.58 1.16
C GLU A 61 -4.21 -20.07 1.13
N ARG A 62 -5.24 -20.46 1.88
CA ARG A 62 -5.64 -21.86 2.05
C ARG A 62 -6.69 -22.32 1.04
N LEU A 63 -7.21 -21.41 0.21
CA LEU A 63 -8.26 -21.69 -0.76
C LEU A 63 -7.67 -22.19 -2.09
N ASP A 64 -8.48 -22.96 -2.83
CA ASP A 64 -8.10 -23.46 -4.15
C ASP A 64 -8.46 -22.45 -5.24
N TYR A 65 -7.44 -22.03 -6.00
CA TYR A 65 -7.59 -21.11 -7.15
C TYR A 65 -7.45 -21.80 -8.50
N SER A 66 -7.32 -23.13 -8.55
CA SER A 66 -7.08 -23.90 -9.78
C SER A 66 -8.14 -23.61 -10.86
N VAL A 67 -9.39 -23.40 -10.45
CA VAL A 67 -10.51 -23.06 -11.36
C VAL A 67 -10.27 -21.74 -12.09
N PHE A 68 -9.73 -20.74 -11.39
CA PHE A 68 -9.40 -19.45 -11.97
C PHE A 68 -8.27 -19.61 -12.99
N GLU A 69 -7.20 -20.31 -12.62
CA GLU A 69 -6.02 -20.51 -13.47
C GLU A 69 -6.36 -21.23 -14.79
N GLN A 70 -7.23 -22.24 -14.75
CA GLN A 70 -7.66 -22.96 -15.95
C GLN A 70 -8.47 -22.09 -16.92
N ARG A 71 -9.25 -21.16 -16.38
CA ARG A 71 -10.13 -20.28 -17.16
C ARG A 71 -9.43 -19.01 -17.64
N TYR A 72 -8.24 -18.70 -17.14
CA TYR A 72 -7.46 -17.57 -17.63
C TYR A 72 -7.13 -17.77 -19.12
N PRO A 73 -7.49 -16.81 -19.99
CA PRO A 73 -7.12 -16.88 -21.38
C PRO A 73 -5.59 -16.75 -21.46
N GLY A 74 -4.92 -17.81 -21.90
CA GLY A 74 -3.48 -17.78 -22.14
C GLY A 74 -3.10 -16.80 -23.26
N GLY A 75 -1.81 -16.48 -23.34
CA GLY A 75 -1.22 -15.70 -24.42
C GLY A 75 -1.13 -14.18 -24.17
N GLY A 76 -0.12 -13.54 -24.76
CA GLY A 76 0.09 -12.09 -24.65
C GLY A 76 0.84 -11.66 -23.39
N ARG A 77 0.34 -10.62 -22.70
CA ARG A 77 0.94 -10.03 -21.49
C ARG A 77 0.77 -11.00 -20.30
N PRO A 78 1.73 -11.08 -19.36
CA PRO A 78 1.57 -11.92 -18.17
C PRO A 78 0.27 -11.60 -17.43
N ALA A 79 -0.50 -12.65 -17.14
CA ALA A 79 -1.70 -12.55 -16.32
C ALA A 79 -1.34 -12.26 -14.87
N TRP A 80 -2.22 -11.52 -14.19
CA TRP A 80 -2.12 -11.33 -12.74
C TRP A 80 -2.58 -12.60 -12.02
N ARG A 81 -1.96 -12.90 -10.88
CA ARG A 81 -2.37 -14.05 -10.06
C ARG A 81 -3.81 -13.85 -9.58
N PRO A 82 -4.74 -14.80 -9.83
CA PRO A 82 -6.13 -14.67 -9.40
C PRO A 82 -6.25 -14.50 -7.89
N GLN A 83 -5.39 -15.19 -7.13
CA GLN A 83 -5.30 -15.10 -5.67
C GLN A 83 -5.09 -13.65 -5.18
N LEU A 84 -4.15 -12.92 -5.78
CA LEU A 84 -3.86 -11.53 -5.41
C LEU A 84 -5.08 -10.63 -5.64
N LEU A 85 -5.73 -10.78 -6.80
CA LEU A 85 -6.91 -9.98 -7.15
C LEU A 85 -8.10 -10.32 -6.24
N ALA A 86 -8.29 -11.60 -5.91
CA ALA A 86 -9.34 -12.04 -5.02
C ALA A 86 -9.13 -11.50 -3.58
N LYS A 87 -7.90 -11.55 -3.06
CA LYS A 87 -7.51 -10.97 -1.76
C LYS A 87 -7.88 -9.49 -1.69
N ILE A 88 -7.46 -8.70 -2.68
CA ILE A 88 -7.75 -7.26 -2.76
C ILE A 88 -9.25 -6.98 -2.80
N LEU A 89 -10.01 -7.74 -3.60
CA LEU A 89 -11.45 -7.56 -3.72
C LEU A 89 -12.17 -7.91 -2.42
N LEU A 90 -11.79 -9.01 -1.77
CA LEU A 90 -12.39 -9.43 -0.50
C LEU A 90 -12.16 -8.38 0.59
N PHE A 91 -10.91 -7.93 0.75
CA PHE A 91 -10.57 -6.88 1.73
C PHE A 91 -11.29 -5.57 1.42
N ALA A 92 -11.34 -5.15 0.15
CA ALA A 92 -12.09 -3.96 -0.23
C ALA A 92 -13.59 -4.10 0.10
N TYR A 93 -14.16 -5.29 -0.07
CA TYR A 93 -15.58 -5.54 0.21
C TYR A 93 -15.88 -5.62 1.70
N SER A 94 -14.97 -6.13 2.53
CA SER A 94 -15.13 -6.08 3.98
C SER A 94 -15.16 -4.64 4.51
N GLU A 95 -14.36 -3.76 3.89
CA GLU A 95 -14.37 -2.31 4.16
C GLU A 95 -15.51 -1.55 3.45
N GLY A 96 -16.39 -2.25 2.72
CA GLY A 96 -17.54 -1.65 2.03
C GLY A 96 -17.21 -0.91 0.71
N ILE A 97 -15.97 -0.97 0.24
CA ILE A 97 -15.51 -0.30 -0.97
C ILE A 97 -15.73 -1.19 -2.20
N ARG A 98 -16.71 -0.84 -3.04
CA ARG A 98 -17.04 -1.62 -4.25
C ARG A 98 -16.58 -1.03 -5.58
N SER A 99 -16.20 0.24 -5.58
CA SER A 99 -15.76 0.93 -6.78
C SER A 99 -14.33 0.51 -7.14
N ALA A 100 -14.14 -0.14 -8.30
CA ALA A 100 -12.81 -0.55 -8.76
C ALA A 100 -11.85 0.64 -8.92
N ARG A 101 -12.38 1.84 -9.23
CA ARG A 101 -11.58 3.07 -9.29
C ARG A 101 -11.09 3.48 -7.91
N GLU A 102 -11.93 3.31 -6.90
CA GLU A 102 -11.56 3.63 -5.53
C GLU A 102 -10.57 2.62 -4.97
N ILE A 103 -10.77 1.33 -5.21
CA ILE A 103 -9.81 0.28 -4.85
C ILE A 103 -8.43 0.58 -5.46
N SER A 104 -8.39 0.92 -6.75
CA SER A 104 -7.15 1.30 -7.43
C SER A 104 -6.46 2.53 -6.81
N ARG A 105 -7.22 3.50 -6.30
CA ARG A 105 -6.66 4.67 -5.60
C ARG A 105 -6.20 4.37 -4.19
N LEU A 106 -6.82 3.40 -3.54
CA LEU A 106 -6.45 2.94 -2.21
C LEU A 106 -5.17 2.11 -2.24
N LEU A 107 -4.95 1.32 -3.29
CA LEU A 107 -3.68 0.62 -3.53
C LEU A 107 -2.45 1.54 -3.58
N GLU A 108 -2.62 2.86 -3.77
CA GLU A 108 -1.54 3.83 -3.78
C GLU A 108 -1.30 4.53 -2.43
N ARG A 109 -2.24 4.44 -1.48
CA ARG A 109 -2.22 5.25 -0.25
C ARG A 109 -2.50 4.47 1.03
N ASP A 110 -3.22 3.37 0.93
CA ASP A 110 -3.69 2.58 2.06
C ASP A 110 -2.68 1.47 2.35
N LEU A 111 -2.11 1.48 3.56
CA LEU A 111 -1.04 0.57 3.95
C LEU A 111 -1.51 -0.89 3.97
N HIS A 112 -2.76 -1.17 4.33
CA HIS A 112 -3.28 -2.55 4.37
C HIS A 112 -3.39 -3.11 2.96
N LEU A 113 -3.96 -2.33 2.03
CA LEU A 113 -4.07 -2.74 0.63
C LEU A 113 -2.71 -2.81 -0.06
N MET A 114 -1.79 -1.89 0.25
CA MET A 114 -0.42 -1.95 -0.25
C MET A 114 0.29 -3.21 0.24
N TRP A 115 0.15 -3.56 1.51
CA TRP A 115 0.71 -4.77 2.09
C TRP A 115 0.14 -6.03 1.43
N LEU A 116 -1.19 -6.13 1.34
CA LEU A 116 -1.88 -7.26 0.74
C LEU A 116 -1.56 -7.42 -0.76
N ALA A 117 -1.33 -6.30 -1.46
CA ALA A 117 -0.96 -6.28 -2.86
C ALA A 117 0.55 -6.46 -3.10
N HIS A 118 1.38 -6.61 -2.06
CA HIS A 118 2.85 -6.59 -2.17
C HIS A 118 3.37 -5.38 -2.96
N GLU A 119 2.84 -4.20 -2.63
CA GLU A 119 3.11 -2.91 -3.28
C GLU A 119 2.79 -2.87 -4.79
N GLN A 120 2.09 -3.88 -5.31
CA GLN A 120 1.72 -3.92 -6.71
C GLN A 120 0.55 -2.98 -7.01
N GLN A 121 0.76 -2.08 -7.97
CA GLN A 121 -0.28 -1.16 -8.43
C GLN A 121 -1.15 -1.82 -9.51
N ILE A 122 -2.41 -2.09 -9.15
CA ILE A 122 -3.38 -2.71 -10.04
C ILE A 122 -4.40 -1.68 -10.50
N GLY A 123 -4.44 -1.45 -11.81
CA GLY A 123 -5.40 -0.52 -12.41
C GLY A 123 -6.85 -1.00 -12.33
N HIS A 124 -7.77 -0.05 -12.14
CA HIS A 124 -9.22 -0.29 -12.02
C HIS A 124 -9.86 -1.10 -13.17
N GLN A 125 -9.31 -1.00 -14.40
CA GLN A 125 -9.79 -1.77 -15.55
C GLN A 125 -9.61 -3.27 -15.31
N ARG A 126 -8.45 -3.66 -14.76
CA ARG A 126 -8.13 -5.06 -14.46
C ARG A 126 -9.03 -5.63 -13.38
N LEU A 127 -9.26 -4.86 -12.30
CA LEU A 127 -10.19 -5.24 -11.24
C LEU A 127 -11.63 -5.41 -11.79
N SER A 128 -12.04 -4.53 -12.69
CA SER A 128 -13.37 -4.60 -13.30
C SER A 128 -13.51 -5.79 -14.25
N GLU A 129 -12.48 -6.04 -15.06
CA GLU A 129 -12.42 -7.18 -15.96
C GLU A 129 -12.40 -8.51 -15.20
N PHE A 130 -11.58 -8.62 -14.15
CA PHE A 130 -11.50 -9.80 -13.31
C PHE A 130 -12.85 -10.15 -12.66
N ARG A 131 -13.53 -9.15 -12.08
CA ARG A 131 -14.89 -9.34 -11.54
C ARG A 131 -15.87 -9.84 -12.59
N ARG A 132 -15.82 -9.29 -13.82
CA ARG A 132 -16.72 -9.66 -14.91
C ARG A 132 -16.46 -11.08 -15.42
N LEU A 133 -15.19 -11.50 -15.44
CA LEU A 133 -14.80 -12.80 -15.98
C LEU A 133 -15.05 -13.95 -14.99
N PHE A 134 -14.89 -13.69 -13.69
CA PHE A 134 -14.90 -14.70 -12.63
C PHE A 134 -15.97 -14.45 -11.56
N GLU A 135 -17.08 -13.81 -11.92
CA GLU A 135 -18.14 -13.43 -10.97
C GLU A 135 -18.69 -14.63 -10.18
N ALA A 136 -18.96 -15.74 -10.89
CA ALA A 136 -19.53 -16.95 -10.28
C ALA A 136 -18.51 -17.64 -9.35
N GLU A 137 -17.26 -17.74 -9.79
CA GLU A 137 -16.17 -18.34 -9.03
C GLU A 137 -15.83 -17.51 -7.79
N LEU A 138 -15.82 -16.18 -7.90
CA LEU A 138 -15.63 -15.29 -6.76
C LEU A 138 -16.77 -15.41 -5.75
N ALA A 139 -18.02 -15.50 -6.22
CA ALA A 139 -19.16 -15.68 -5.33
C ALA A 139 -19.07 -17.00 -4.55
N GLU A 140 -18.60 -18.08 -5.20
CA GLU A 140 -18.43 -19.37 -4.52
C GLU A 140 -17.23 -19.37 -3.57
N LEU A 141 -16.11 -18.77 -3.98
CA LEU A 141 -14.92 -18.60 -3.14
C LEU A 141 -15.25 -17.83 -1.85
N PHE A 142 -15.97 -16.71 -1.97
CA PHE A 142 -16.30 -15.87 -0.82
C PHE A 142 -17.30 -16.51 0.15
N LYS A 143 -18.16 -17.42 -0.31
CA LYS A 143 -19.02 -18.21 0.60
C LYS A 143 -18.23 -19.18 1.49
N GLN A 144 -17.03 -19.60 1.07
CA GLN A 144 -16.21 -20.51 1.87
C GLN A 144 -15.46 -19.76 2.98
N THR A 145 -15.35 -18.44 2.86
CA THR A 145 -14.60 -17.57 3.76
C THR A 145 -15.47 -17.02 4.91
N VAL A 146 -16.77 -16.81 4.67
CA VAL A 146 -17.73 -16.16 5.61
C VAL A 146 -18.70 -17.17 6.19
#